data_AF-A0A371IL50-F1
#
_entry.id   AF-A0A371IL50-F1
#
_cell.length_a   1.000
_cell.length_b   1.000
_cell.length_c   1.000
_cell.angle_alpha   90.00
_cell.angle_beta   90.00
_cell.angle_gamma   90.00
#
_symmetry.space_group_name_H-M   'P 1'
#
loop_
_entity.id
_entity.type
_entity.pdbx_description
1 polymer ?
#
loop_
_entity_poly.entity_id
_entity_poly.type
_entity_poly.pdbx_seq_one_letter_code
_entity_poly.pdbx_strand_id
1 'polypeptide(L)'
;MEWDEFIDKVKFILKRFNKEFNIDYSEDSISYTVGEKSYEFSKSDYNNITNDAMKSDLSQFTVLTNNSYEVIIYQTNKMVRRLLPYKLEERIVSTNIKDSMNNIEYKFQEISDVMVWNIIKEIDLESLKRTFMIFPPRLRGDEGENLFNLLRVCFRNPYSLIVSYKKDIDKNKLNDYINSFLFNFCYNYGYSFRIMNSLDELLNIRYRNKNSSYKSEELDAPRLLYKQDLTEQYHMAVSSEDPFVQFIGFYHIMEYFYEEIYKEGVVNNVKEILLDPGFSTKRKKDIMKLVDLINKKRTESTVGSELEALELTLRKYIDIEKIIEKLNEIDEDIIEYYKNNKVNFSNGDAIDLIGDKKHIFKKLANRVYKTRNSLVHSKSNEVRLNERGIYKPFKDSKALLKEIPLLK
;
A
#
# COMPACT_ATOMS: atom_id res chain seq x y z
N MET A 1 -21.77 -20.43 1.18
CA MET A 1 -20.89 -21.17 0.25
C MET A 1 -21.33 -22.60 0.35
N GLU A 2 -21.70 -23.18 -0.77
CA GLU A 2 -22.06 -24.60 -0.84
C GLU A 2 -20.79 -25.46 -0.91
N TRP A 3 -20.92 -26.76 -0.67
CA TRP A 3 -19.80 -27.71 -0.71
C TRP A 3 -19.06 -27.71 -2.05
N ASP A 4 -19.80 -27.68 -3.16
CA ASP A 4 -19.21 -27.71 -4.51
C ASP A 4 -18.37 -26.45 -4.78
N GLU A 5 -18.87 -25.28 -4.38
CA GLU A 5 -18.14 -24.01 -4.48
C GLU A 5 -16.87 -24.03 -3.61
N PHE A 6 -16.94 -24.60 -2.41
CA PHE A 6 -15.78 -24.77 -1.53
C PHE A 6 -14.72 -25.67 -2.18
N ILE A 7 -15.12 -26.82 -2.73
CA ILE A 7 -14.22 -27.74 -3.44
C ILE A 7 -13.52 -27.02 -4.58
N ASP A 8 -14.23 -26.26 -5.42
CA ASP A 8 -13.64 -25.56 -6.55
C ASP A 8 -12.58 -24.52 -6.13
N LYS A 9 -12.86 -23.79 -5.04
CA LYS A 9 -11.88 -22.84 -4.49
C LYS A 9 -10.68 -23.54 -3.87
N VAL A 10 -10.89 -24.63 -3.12
CA VAL A 10 -9.80 -25.42 -2.53
C VAL A 10 -8.95 -26.07 -3.62
N LYS A 11 -9.57 -26.65 -4.66
CA LYS A 11 -8.88 -27.16 -5.85
C LYS A 11 -7.98 -26.10 -6.48
N PHE A 12 -8.48 -24.87 -6.62
CA PHE A 12 -7.70 -23.78 -7.19
C PHE A 12 -6.51 -23.39 -6.31
N ILE A 13 -6.72 -23.23 -5.00
CA ILE A 13 -5.68 -22.83 -4.03
C ILE A 13 -4.58 -23.89 -3.93
N LEU A 14 -4.97 -25.17 -3.84
CA LEU A 14 -4.06 -26.29 -3.65
C LEU A 14 -3.48 -26.88 -4.93
N LYS A 15 -3.95 -26.44 -6.11
CA LYS A 15 -3.51 -26.92 -7.43
C LYS A 15 -1.98 -27.04 -7.58
N ARG A 16 -1.22 -26.11 -7.00
CA ARG A 16 0.25 -26.10 -7.07
C ARG A 16 0.92 -27.14 -6.17
N PHE A 17 0.21 -27.58 -5.13
CA PHE A 17 0.66 -28.57 -4.16
C PHE A 17 0.15 -29.99 -4.45
N ASN A 18 -0.68 -30.18 -5.48
CA ASN A 18 -1.17 -31.52 -5.85
C ASN A 18 -0.05 -32.55 -6.03
N LYS A 19 1.14 -32.13 -6.53
CA LYS A 19 2.30 -33.02 -6.67
C LYS A 19 2.98 -33.36 -5.36
N GLU A 20 2.89 -32.48 -4.36
CA GLU A 20 3.53 -32.66 -3.05
C GLU A 20 2.64 -33.48 -2.12
N PHE A 21 1.31 -33.34 -2.23
CA PHE A 21 0.36 -33.98 -1.31
C PHE A 21 -0.55 -35.04 -1.93
N ASN A 22 -0.46 -35.34 -3.25
CA ASN A 22 -1.37 -36.29 -3.94
C ASN A 22 -2.84 -36.09 -3.55
N ILE A 23 -3.39 -34.93 -3.89
CA ILE A 23 -4.75 -34.55 -3.48
C ILE A 23 -5.76 -35.07 -4.49
N ASP A 24 -6.68 -35.91 -4.02
CA ASP A 24 -7.82 -36.43 -4.78
C ASP A 24 -9.13 -35.83 -4.25
N TYR A 25 -10.03 -35.51 -5.19
CA TYR A 25 -11.32 -34.87 -4.90
C TYR A 25 -12.44 -35.82 -5.32
N SER A 26 -13.20 -36.32 -4.36
CA SER A 26 -14.43 -37.10 -4.59
C SER A 26 -15.67 -36.20 -4.48
N GLU A 27 -16.87 -36.74 -4.73
CA GLU A 27 -18.12 -35.97 -4.59
C GLU A 27 -18.39 -35.54 -3.13
N ASP A 28 -17.99 -36.36 -2.15
CA ASP A 28 -18.31 -36.15 -0.72
C ASP A 28 -17.06 -36.00 0.18
N SER A 29 -15.85 -36.11 -0.37
CA SER A 29 -14.61 -36.00 0.41
C SER A 29 -13.41 -35.48 -0.38
N ILE A 30 -12.42 -34.98 0.35
CA ILE A 30 -11.11 -34.57 -0.16
C ILE A 30 -10.07 -35.45 0.55
N SER A 31 -9.35 -36.28 -0.20
CA SER A 31 -8.26 -37.12 0.32
C SER A 31 -6.91 -36.56 -0.08
N TYR A 32 -5.95 -36.62 0.84
CA TYR A 32 -4.60 -36.11 0.60
C TYR A 32 -3.57 -36.86 1.47
N THR A 33 -2.32 -36.86 1.03
CA THR A 33 -1.20 -37.51 1.70
C THR A 33 -0.17 -36.48 2.15
N VAL A 34 0.28 -36.57 3.40
CA VAL A 34 1.37 -35.73 3.92
C VAL A 34 2.44 -36.65 4.51
N GLY A 35 3.61 -36.70 3.86
CA GLY A 35 4.66 -37.66 4.19
C GLY A 35 4.20 -39.09 3.90
N GLU A 36 4.12 -39.93 4.93
CA GLU A 36 3.67 -41.34 4.83
C GLU A 36 2.20 -41.54 5.25
N LYS A 37 1.53 -40.48 5.74
CA LYS A 37 0.16 -40.57 6.27
C LYS A 37 -0.86 -40.07 5.24
N SER A 38 -2.01 -40.75 5.19
CA SER A 38 -3.17 -40.37 4.37
C SER A 38 -4.27 -39.81 5.25
N TYR A 39 -4.92 -38.75 4.80
CA TYR A 39 -5.96 -38.03 5.50
C TYR A 39 -7.17 -37.83 4.58
N GLU A 40 -8.34 -37.71 5.18
CA GLU A 40 -9.60 -37.49 4.48
C GLU A 40 -10.41 -36.41 5.19
N PHE A 41 -10.94 -35.47 4.42
CA PHE A 41 -11.85 -34.43 4.90
C PHE A 41 -13.22 -34.65 4.26
N SER A 42 -14.23 -34.93 5.09
CA SER A 42 -15.57 -35.30 4.64
C SER A 42 -16.52 -34.10 4.55
N LYS A 43 -17.61 -34.27 3.81
CA LYS A 43 -18.73 -33.31 3.77
C LYS A 43 -19.38 -33.10 5.14
N SER A 44 -19.34 -34.08 6.04
CA SER A 44 -19.77 -33.90 7.44
C SER A 44 -18.87 -32.93 8.20
N ASP A 45 -17.55 -33.00 8.01
CA ASP A 45 -16.60 -32.08 8.64
C ASP A 45 -16.81 -30.66 8.14
N TYR A 46 -17.08 -30.52 6.84
CA TYR A 46 -17.50 -29.25 6.25
C TYR A 46 -18.76 -28.69 6.92
N ASN A 47 -19.81 -29.51 7.05
CA ASN A 47 -21.06 -29.08 7.66
C ASN A 47 -20.86 -28.62 9.12
N ASN A 48 -20.01 -29.30 9.89
CA ASN A 48 -19.67 -28.88 11.25
C ASN A 48 -19.06 -27.46 11.29
N ILE A 49 -18.10 -27.19 10.42
CA ILE A 49 -17.44 -25.87 10.34
C ILE A 49 -18.41 -24.80 9.85
N THR A 50 -19.29 -25.11 8.89
CA THR A 50 -20.33 -24.17 8.46
C THR A 50 -21.31 -23.85 9.57
N ASN A 51 -21.68 -24.82 10.42
CA ASN A 51 -22.56 -24.60 11.56
C ASN A 51 -21.90 -23.67 12.60
N ASP A 52 -20.60 -23.83 12.84
CA ASP A 52 -19.86 -22.97 13.76
C ASP A 52 -19.62 -21.56 13.19
N ALA A 53 -19.42 -21.46 11.87
CA ALA A 53 -19.41 -20.20 11.15
C ALA A 53 -20.75 -19.47 11.25
N MET A 54 -21.89 -20.18 11.18
CA MET A 54 -23.23 -19.58 11.31
C MET A 54 -23.55 -19.06 12.73
N LYS A 55 -22.92 -19.63 13.77
CA LYS A 55 -23.08 -19.16 15.17
C LYS A 55 -22.25 -17.91 15.48
N SER A 56 -21.31 -17.55 14.59
CA SER A 56 -20.36 -16.47 14.80
C SER A 56 -20.73 -15.26 13.94
N ASP A 57 -20.51 -14.05 14.43
CA ASP A 57 -20.58 -12.85 13.60
C ASP A 57 -19.26 -12.69 12.82
N LEU A 58 -19.33 -12.99 11.53
CA LEU A 58 -18.18 -13.02 10.63
C LEU A 58 -18.09 -11.71 9.84
N SER A 59 -16.91 -11.09 9.90
CA SER A 59 -16.51 -10.09 8.92
C SER A 59 -15.23 -10.54 8.22
N GLN A 60 -14.87 -9.88 7.12
CA GLN A 60 -13.78 -10.32 6.23
C GLN A 60 -12.47 -10.71 6.95
N PHE A 61 -12.14 -10.04 8.07
CA PHE A 61 -10.91 -10.29 8.84
C PHE A 61 -11.15 -10.61 10.32
N THR A 62 -12.39 -10.83 10.73
CA THR A 62 -12.74 -10.98 12.15
C THR A 62 -13.76 -12.08 12.37
N VAL A 63 -13.58 -12.84 13.43
CA VAL A 63 -14.58 -13.78 13.95
C VAL A 63 -14.99 -13.30 15.34
N LEU A 64 -16.25 -12.92 15.50
CA LEU A 64 -16.82 -12.57 16.80
C LEU A 64 -17.69 -13.73 17.30
N THR A 65 -17.35 -14.24 18.47
CA THR A 65 -18.21 -15.12 19.25
C THR A 65 -18.69 -14.38 20.49
N ASN A 66 -19.63 -14.95 21.25
CA ASN A 66 -20.17 -14.30 22.45
C ASN A 66 -19.08 -13.83 23.44
N ASN A 67 -17.95 -14.56 23.55
CA ASN A 67 -16.91 -14.30 24.55
C ASN A 67 -15.51 -14.05 23.95
N SER A 68 -15.36 -14.10 22.62
CA SER A 68 -14.06 -13.97 21.98
C SER A 68 -14.14 -13.19 20.69
N TYR A 69 -13.11 -12.40 20.43
CA TYR A 69 -12.93 -11.69 19.18
C TYR A 69 -11.59 -12.07 18.58
N GLU A 70 -11.63 -12.77 17.46
CA GLU A 70 -10.46 -13.14 16.67
C GLU A 70 -10.26 -12.14 15.54
N VAL A 71 -9.02 -11.67 15.36
CA VAL A 71 -8.64 -10.77 14.27
C VAL A 71 -7.36 -11.26 13.61
N ILE A 72 -7.34 -11.28 12.28
CA ILE A 72 -6.10 -11.58 11.54
C ILE A 72 -5.11 -10.42 11.69
N ILE A 73 -3.87 -10.77 12.03
CA ILE A 73 -2.77 -9.82 12.15
C ILE A 73 -1.75 -10.01 11.03
N TYR A 74 -1.24 -8.90 10.50
CA TYR A 74 -0.23 -8.88 9.46
C TYR A 74 1.09 -8.32 10.01
N GLN A 75 2.19 -9.02 9.71
CA GLN A 75 3.54 -8.59 10.11
C GLN A 75 4.12 -7.63 9.06
N THR A 76 4.51 -6.43 9.47
CA THR A 76 4.96 -5.37 8.56
C THR A 76 6.48 -5.38 8.30
N ASN A 77 7.27 -6.07 9.15
CA ASN A 77 8.73 -6.08 9.05
C ASN A 77 9.20 -6.83 7.78
N LYS A 78 9.77 -6.09 6.81
CA LYS A 78 10.24 -6.62 5.50
C LYS A 78 11.33 -7.70 5.61
N MET A 79 12.14 -7.69 6.67
CA MET A 79 13.26 -8.63 6.87
C MET A 79 12.80 -10.02 7.34
N VAL A 80 11.62 -10.14 7.94
CA VAL A 80 11.10 -11.42 8.45
C VAL A 80 10.24 -12.04 7.36
N ARG A 81 10.90 -12.57 6.32
CA ARG A 81 10.21 -12.98 5.10
C ARG A 81 9.24 -14.16 5.23
N ARG A 82 9.17 -14.87 6.36
CA ARG A 82 8.32 -16.08 6.46
C ARG A 82 7.77 -16.42 7.85
N LEU A 83 8.55 -16.29 8.91
CA LEU A 83 8.18 -16.79 10.24
C LEU A 83 8.85 -15.93 11.30
N LEU A 84 8.15 -15.71 12.43
CA LEU A 84 8.82 -15.28 13.65
C LEU A 84 10.00 -16.22 13.93
N PRO A 85 11.12 -15.74 14.51
CA PRO A 85 12.17 -16.66 14.95
C PRO A 85 11.54 -17.75 15.82
N TYR A 86 11.83 -19.02 15.53
CA TYR A 86 11.16 -20.19 16.13
C TYR A 86 11.01 -20.08 17.67
N LYS A 87 12.07 -19.68 18.36
CA LYS A 87 12.07 -19.48 19.82
C LYS A 87 11.12 -18.38 20.31
N LEU A 88 10.92 -17.35 19.49
CA LEU A 88 10.02 -16.25 19.81
C LEU A 88 8.58 -16.65 19.51
N GLU A 89 8.35 -17.37 18.41
CA GLU A 89 7.03 -17.89 18.05
C GLU A 89 6.47 -18.83 19.12
N GLU A 90 7.26 -19.82 19.57
CA GLU A 90 6.87 -20.70 20.67
C GLU A 90 6.53 -19.91 21.94
N ARG A 91 7.33 -18.89 22.27
CA ARG A 91 7.08 -18.04 23.44
C ARG A 91 5.78 -17.24 23.29
N ILE A 92 5.56 -16.62 22.15
CA ILE A 92 4.39 -15.76 21.91
C ILE A 92 3.11 -16.59 21.91
N VAL A 93 3.09 -17.71 21.20
CA VAL A 93 1.91 -18.57 21.07
C VAL A 93 1.55 -19.27 22.40
N SER A 94 2.56 -19.56 23.23
CA SER A 94 2.33 -20.19 24.54
C SER A 94 1.93 -19.21 25.64
N THR A 95 2.13 -17.90 25.45
CA THR A 95 1.83 -16.90 26.48
C THR A 95 0.48 -16.23 26.27
N ASN A 96 -0.41 -16.39 27.25
CA ASN A 96 -1.59 -15.54 27.37
C ASN A 96 -1.26 -14.29 28.18
N ILE A 97 -1.59 -13.12 27.65
CA ILE A 97 -1.35 -11.83 28.31
C ILE A 97 -2.67 -11.30 28.86
N LYS A 98 -2.73 -11.12 30.18
CA LYS A 98 -3.94 -10.66 30.87
C LYS A 98 -3.86 -9.18 31.18
N ASP A 99 -4.91 -8.46 30.83
CA ASP A 99 -5.19 -7.10 31.28
C ASP A 99 -6.21 -7.16 32.42
N SER A 100 -5.71 -7.03 33.65
CA SER A 100 -6.53 -7.06 34.86
C SER A 100 -7.42 -5.83 35.01
N MET A 101 -7.07 -4.70 34.40
CA MET A 101 -7.87 -3.46 34.50
C MET A 101 -9.10 -3.55 33.62
N ASN A 102 -8.94 -4.02 32.37
CA ASN A 102 -10.04 -4.14 31.42
C ASN A 102 -10.74 -5.52 31.47
N ASN A 103 -10.21 -6.49 32.22
CA ASN A 103 -10.66 -7.88 32.27
C ASN A 103 -10.65 -8.56 30.89
N ILE A 104 -9.56 -8.33 30.15
CA ILE A 104 -9.35 -8.83 28.80
C ILE A 104 -8.12 -9.75 28.79
N GLU A 105 -8.15 -10.81 27.99
CA GLU A 105 -7.02 -11.70 27.77
C GLU A 105 -6.67 -11.74 26.27
N TYR A 106 -5.39 -11.52 25.96
CA TYR A 106 -4.85 -11.54 24.61
C TYR A 106 -4.05 -12.82 24.40
N LYS A 107 -4.31 -13.49 23.27
CA LYS A 107 -3.58 -14.70 22.88
C LYS A 107 -3.25 -14.65 21.40
N PHE A 108 -1.97 -14.83 21.07
CA PHE A 108 -1.55 -15.08 19.70
C PHE A 108 -1.76 -16.55 19.35
N GLN A 109 -2.30 -16.81 18.17
CA GLN A 109 -2.48 -18.16 17.67
C GLN A 109 -2.44 -18.18 16.13
N GLU A 110 -2.47 -19.37 15.55
CA GLU A 110 -2.79 -19.51 14.13
C GLU A 110 -4.27 -19.21 13.89
N ILE A 111 -4.59 -18.72 12.69
CA ILE A 111 -5.98 -18.45 12.26
C ILE A 111 -6.85 -19.69 12.48
N SER A 112 -8.03 -19.51 13.06
CA SER A 112 -8.95 -20.62 13.31
C SER A 112 -9.47 -21.26 12.00
N ASP A 113 -9.98 -22.49 12.09
CA ASP A 113 -10.59 -23.19 10.94
C ASP A 113 -11.77 -22.39 10.36
N VAL A 114 -12.58 -21.78 11.24
CA VAL A 114 -13.69 -20.89 10.85
C VAL A 114 -13.17 -19.65 10.12
N MET A 115 -12.06 -19.07 10.56
CA MET A 115 -11.46 -17.91 9.89
C MET A 115 -10.92 -18.27 8.50
N VAL A 116 -10.27 -19.43 8.36
CA VAL A 116 -9.82 -19.93 7.06
C VAL A 116 -10.99 -20.17 6.10
N TRP A 117 -12.08 -20.78 6.58
CA TRP A 117 -13.29 -20.96 5.79
C TRP A 117 -13.86 -19.62 5.32
N ASN A 118 -13.90 -18.61 6.20
CA ASN A 118 -14.38 -17.28 5.88
C ASN A 118 -13.50 -16.59 4.83
N ILE A 119 -12.16 -16.74 4.91
CA ILE A 119 -11.24 -16.26 3.87
C ILE A 119 -11.55 -16.91 2.52
N ILE A 120 -11.68 -18.25 2.49
CA ILE A 120 -11.94 -18.99 1.24
C ILE A 120 -13.27 -18.56 0.63
N LYS A 121 -14.29 -18.34 1.45
CA LYS A 121 -15.58 -17.82 1.01
C LYS A 121 -15.44 -16.45 0.33
N GLU A 122 -14.66 -15.53 0.88
CA GLU A 122 -14.47 -14.16 0.38
C GLU A 122 -13.48 -14.04 -0.80
N ILE A 123 -12.69 -15.08 -1.06
CA ILE A 123 -11.76 -15.10 -2.19
C ILE A 123 -12.51 -15.13 -3.52
N ASP A 124 -12.16 -14.18 -4.39
CA ASP A 124 -12.49 -14.20 -5.82
C ASP A 124 -11.40 -14.92 -6.62
N LEU A 125 -11.82 -15.93 -7.39
CA LEU A 125 -10.94 -16.78 -8.18
C LEU A 125 -10.28 -16.02 -9.35
N GLU A 126 -10.94 -15.02 -9.93
CA GLU A 126 -10.35 -14.23 -11.02
C GLU A 126 -9.16 -13.39 -10.54
N SER A 127 -9.30 -12.80 -9.35
CA SER A 127 -8.24 -12.03 -8.70
C SER A 127 -6.97 -12.86 -8.40
N LEU A 128 -7.12 -14.15 -8.11
CA LEU A 128 -5.99 -15.05 -7.81
C LEU A 128 -5.21 -15.52 -9.05
N LYS A 129 -5.85 -15.62 -10.23
CA LYS A 129 -5.21 -16.13 -11.46
C LYS A 129 -4.00 -15.30 -11.90
N ARG A 130 -3.94 -14.02 -11.54
CA ARG A 130 -2.97 -13.06 -12.10
C ARG A 130 -1.64 -12.97 -11.34
N THR A 131 -1.56 -13.38 -10.08
CA THR A 131 -0.44 -12.91 -9.22
C THR A 131 -0.11 -13.79 -8.02
N PHE A 132 -0.52 -15.06 -8.00
CA PHE A 132 -0.24 -15.91 -6.85
C PHE A 132 1.20 -16.45 -6.94
N MET A 133 2.12 -15.99 -6.08
CA MET A 133 3.41 -16.65 -5.80
C MET A 133 3.31 -17.35 -4.46
N ILE A 134 3.19 -18.68 -4.48
CA ILE A 134 3.27 -19.51 -3.29
C ILE A 134 4.73 -19.98 -3.16
N PHE A 135 5.31 -19.79 -1.98
CA PHE A 135 6.60 -20.41 -1.65
C PHE A 135 6.34 -21.75 -0.97
N PRO A 136 7.22 -22.76 -1.17
CA PRO A 136 7.04 -24.05 -0.54
C PRO A 136 7.07 -23.91 0.99
N PRO A 137 6.14 -24.53 1.73
CA PRO A 137 6.12 -24.53 3.19
C PRO A 137 7.41 -25.07 3.79
N ARG A 138 7.68 -24.69 5.03
CA ARG A 138 8.32 -25.60 5.99
C ARG A 138 7.19 -26.31 6.71
N LEU A 139 6.89 -27.55 6.30
CA LEU A 139 5.92 -28.39 6.98
C LEU A 139 6.39 -28.64 8.42
N ARG A 140 5.67 -28.17 9.43
CA ARG A 140 5.74 -28.71 10.80
C ARG A 140 5.09 -30.09 10.81
N GLY A 141 5.60 -30.98 11.67
CA GLY A 141 5.26 -32.41 11.67
C GLY A 141 3.76 -32.77 11.78
N ASP A 142 2.93 -31.84 12.26
CA ASP A 142 1.49 -32.05 12.51
C ASP A 142 0.58 -31.42 11.43
N GLU A 143 1.14 -30.80 10.38
CA GLU A 143 0.37 -30.04 9.37
C GLU A 143 -0.53 -30.91 8.48
N GLY A 144 -0.41 -32.23 8.53
CA GLY A 144 -1.24 -33.16 7.76
C GLY A 144 -2.57 -33.54 8.41
N GLU A 145 -2.78 -33.33 9.71
CA GLU A 145 -3.95 -33.90 10.41
C GLU A 145 -5.30 -33.31 10.00
N ASN A 146 -5.31 -32.09 9.47
CA ASN A 146 -6.52 -31.36 9.13
C ASN A 146 -6.33 -30.59 7.81
N LEU A 147 -7.33 -30.62 6.91
CA LEU A 147 -7.31 -29.91 5.63
C LEU A 147 -7.04 -28.41 5.85
N PHE A 148 -7.53 -27.84 6.95
CA PHE A 148 -7.33 -26.45 7.31
C PHE A 148 -5.86 -26.13 7.66
N ASN A 149 -5.09 -27.08 8.21
CA ASN A 149 -3.65 -26.91 8.40
C ASN A 149 -2.94 -26.78 7.05
N LEU A 150 -3.32 -27.62 6.10
CA LEU A 150 -2.77 -27.58 4.74
C LEU A 150 -3.18 -26.31 3.98
N LEU A 151 -4.36 -25.75 4.26
CA LEU A 151 -4.77 -24.45 3.73
C LEU A 151 -4.03 -23.27 4.39
N ARG A 152 -3.73 -23.33 5.70
CA ARG A 152 -2.94 -22.29 6.41
C ARG A 152 -1.59 -22.05 5.78
N VAL A 153 -0.94 -23.12 5.30
CA VAL A 153 0.33 -23.08 4.57
C VAL A 153 0.30 -22.17 3.33
N CYS A 154 -0.86 -22.05 2.68
CA CYS A 154 -1.01 -21.25 1.47
C CYS A 154 -1.05 -19.74 1.74
N PHE A 155 -1.21 -19.33 3.00
CA PHE A 155 -1.32 -17.93 3.39
C PHE A 155 0.01 -17.39 3.95
N ARG A 156 0.29 -16.11 3.70
CA ARG A 156 1.45 -15.45 4.28
C ARG A 156 1.17 -15.07 5.73
N ASN A 157 1.91 -15.67 6.67
CA ASN A 157 1.86 -15.39 8.11
C ASN A 157 0.45 -15.56 8.70
N PRO A 158 -0.01 -16.81 8.90
CA PRO A 158 -1.40 -17.14 9.25
C PRO A 158 -1.72 -16.89 10.73
N TYR A 159 -1.22 -15.82 11.35
CA TYR A 159 -1.49 -15.55 12.76
C TYR A 159 -2.77 -14.73 12.95
N SER A 160 -3.51 -15.03 14.01
CA SER A 160 -4.56 -14.19 14.55
C SER A 160 -4.27 -13.84 16.00
N LEU A 161 -4.86 -12.73 16.43
CA LEU A 161 -4.93 -12.35 17.82
C LEU A 161 -6.34 -12.61 18.31
N ILE A 162 -6.49 -13.46 19.32
CA ILE A 162 -7.74 -13.64 20.05
C ILE A 162 -7.76 -12.74 21.26
N VAL A 163 -8.88 -12.05 21.41
CA VAL A 163 -9.23 -11.25 22.57
C VAL A 163 -10.41 -11.91 23.26
N SER A 164 -10.18 -12.48 24.44
CA SER A 164 -11.23 -13.05 25.28
C SER A 164 -11.69 -12.03 26.29
N TYR A 165 -13.01 -11.86 26.44
CA TYR A 165 -13.61 -10.88 27.33
C TYR A 165 -14.80 -11.48 28.09
N LYS A 166 -15.12 -10.91 29.27
CA LYS A 166 -16.21 -11.38 30.15
C LYS A 166 -17.47 -10.54 30.10
N LYS A 167 -17.38 -9.30 29.62
CA LYS A 167 -18.48 -8.36 29.47
C LYS A 167 -18.58 -7.98 28.01
N ASP A 168 -19.78 -7.77 27.51
CA ASP A 168 -19.95 -7.30 26.13
C ASP A 168 -19.25 -5.95 25.94
N ILE A 169 -18.35 -5.91 24.96
CA ILE A 169 -17.59 -4.73 24.56
C ILE A 169 -17.91 -4.45 23.09
N ASP A 170 -18.10 -3.18 22.74
CA ASP A 170 -18.31 -2.78 21.35
C ASP A 170 -17.10 -3.13 20.46
N LYS A 171 -17.36 -3.49 19.20
CA LYS A 171 -16.34 -3.92 18.24
C LYS A 171 -15.28 -2.86 17.99
N ASN A 172 -15.65 -1.57 17.96
CA ASN A 172 -14.68 -0.48 17.78
C ASN A 172 -13.71 -0.41 18.95
N LYS A 173 -14.24 -0.54 20.17
CA LYS A 173 -13.44 -0.52 21.38
C LYS A 173 -12.52 -1.75 21.48
N LEU A 174 -12.97 -2.92 21.02
CA LEU A 174 -12.10 -4.11 20.88
C LEU A 174 -10.93 -3.86 19.92
N ASN A 175 -11.19 -3.21 18.78
CA ASN A 175 -10.13 -2.83 17.86
C ASN A 175 -9.14 -1.84 18.48
N ASP A 176 -9.60 -0.89 19.30
CA ASP A 176 -8.73 0.05 20.02
C ASP A 176 -7.81 -0.68 21.03
N TYR A 177 -8.36 -1.65 21.75
CA TYR A 177 -7.59 -2.51 22.65
C TYR A 177 -6.54 -3.33 21.89
N ILE A 178 -6.91 -3.94 20.77
CA ILE A 178 -5.98 -4.69 19.92
C ILE A 178 -4.86 -3.78 19.40
N ASN A 179 -5.20 -2.62 18.85
CA ASN A 179 -4.20 -1.68 18.34
C ASN A 179 -3.23 -1.22 19.45
N SER A 180 -3.75 -0.95 20.65
CA SER A 180 -2.94 -0.58 21.80
C SER A 180 -2.02 -1.72 22.25
N PHE A 181 -2.54 -2.95 22.25
CA PHE A 181 -1.78 -4.15 22.56
C PHE A 181 -0.66 -4.41 21.54
N LEU A 182 -0.97 -4.36 20.24
CA LEU A 182 0.01 -4.54 19.16
C LEU A 182 1.09 -3.45 19.19
N PHE A 183 0.73 -2.21 19.54
CA PHE A 183 1.69 -1.13 19.76
C PHE A 183 2.63 -1.46 20.93
N ASN A 184 2.09 -1.84 22.09
CA ASN A 184 2.89 -2.20 23.26
C ASN A 184 3.79 -3.42 22.98
N PHE A 185 3.27 -4.38 22.23
CA PHE A 185 4.02 -5.54 21.76
C PHE A 185 5.19 -5.12 20.86
N CYS A 186 4.94 -4.24 19.89
CA CYS A 186 5.97 -3.69 19.01
C CYS A 186 7.03 -2.90 19.79
N TYR A 187 6.61 -2.10 20.77
CA TYR A 187 7.50 -1.30 21.61
C TYR A 187 8.46 -2.17 22.44
N ASN A 188 7.97 -3.27 23.03
CA ASN A 188 8.77 -4.12 23.89
C ASN A 188 9.62 -5.15 23.12
N TYR A 189 9.10 -5.70 22.02
CA TYR A 189 9.73 -6.81 21.30
C TYR A 189 10.33 -6.44 19.94
N GLY A 190 10.05 -5.24 19.40
CA GLY A 190 10.54 -4.78 18.11
C GLY A 190 9.87 -5.42 16.88
N TYR A 191 8.83 -6.25 17.08
CA TYR A 191 8.05 -6.84 15.99
C TYR A 191 6.78 -6.04 15.76
N SER A 192 6.65 -5.48 14.56
CA SER A 192 5.48 -4.71 14.17
C SER A 192 4.43 -5.62 13.54
N PHE A 193 3.27 -5.64 14.18
CA PHE A 193 2.04 -6.28 13.74
C PHE A 193 0.94 -5.24 13.63
N ARG A 194 -0.03 -5.50 12.76
CA ARG A 194 -1.25 -4.69 12.64
C ARG A 194 -2.44 -5.56 12.29
N ILE A 195 -3.63 -5.03 12.49
CA ILE A 195 -4.85 -5.64 11.96
C ILE A 195 -4.79 -5.63 10.42
N MET A 196 -5.14 -6.77 9.81
CA MET A 196 -5.21 -6.91 8.37
C MET A 196 -6.42 -6.16 7.81
N ASN A 197 -6.27 -5.57 6.63
CA ASN A 197 -7.31 -4.74 6.00
C ASN A 197 -7.55 -5.05 4.52
N SER A 198 -6.79 -5.97 3.93
CA SER A 198 -6.92 -6.37 2.53
C SER A 198 -6.50 -7.82 2.35
N LEU A 199 -7.31 -8.61 1.63
CA LEU A 199 -6.99 -10.00 1.29
C LEU A 199 -5.72 -10.11 0.43
N ASP A 200 -5.43 -9.09 -0.38
CA ASP A 200 -4.20 -9.03 -1.20
C ASP A 200 -2.92 -9.21 -0.36
N GLU A 201 -2.94 -8.78 0.90
CA GLU A 201 -1.80 -8.86 1.82
C GLU A 201 -1.56 -10.29 2.29
N LEU A 202 -2.65 -11.04 2.57
CA LEU A 202 -2.62 -12.46 2.93
C LEU A 202 -2.15 -13.32 1.75
N LEU A 203 -2.62 -12.97 0.56
CA LEU A 203 -2.42 -13.71 -0.69
C LEU A 203 -1.13 -13.32 -1.42
N ASN A 204 -0.38 -12.35 -0.88
CA ASN A 204 0.84 -11.82 -1.48
C ASN A 204 0.64 -11.42 -2.96
N ILE A 205 -0.54 -10.85 -3.27
CA ILE A 205 -0.81 -10.23 -4.56
C ILE A 205 0.06 -8.98 -4.59
N ARG A 206 1.32 -9.14 -5.00
CA ARG A 206 2.15 -7.99 -5.28
C ARG A 206 1.46 -7.28 -6.42
N TYR A 207 0.94 -6.08 -6.16
CA TYR A 207 0.82 -5.07 -7.19
C TYR A 207 2.25 -4.79 -7.65
N ARG A 208 2.82 -5.71 -8.45
CA ARG A 208 3.85 -5.33 -9.38
C ARG A 208 3.16 -4.21 -10.13
N ASN A 209 3.62 -2.98 -9.93
CA ASN A 209 3.61 -2.01 -11.02
C ASN A 209 4.02 -2.87 -12.20
N LYS A 210 3.09 -3.21 -13.10
CA LYS A 210 3.36 -4.06 -14.27
C LYS A 210 4.71 -3.57 -14.70
N ASN A 211 5.75 -4.41 -14.54
CA ASN A 211 7.08 -3.96 -14.90
C ASN A 211 6.87 -3.54 -16.33
N SER A 212 6.89 -2.22 -16.59
CA SER A 212 6.88 -1.67 -17.94
C SER A 212 7.85 -2.60 -18.63
N SER A 213 7.34 -3.33 -19.63
CA SER A 213 8.12 -4.34 -20.32
C SER A 213 9.36 -3.61 -20.78
N TYR A 214 10.44 -3.66 -19.98
CA TYR A 214 11.65 -2.92 -20.29
C TYR A 214 12.04 -3.53 -21.61
N LYS A 215 11.99 -2.74 -22.68
CA LYS A 215 12.41 -3.16 -24.01
C LYS A 215 13.90 -3.48 -23.87
N SER A 216 14.20 -4.71 -23.47
CA SER A 216 15.55 -5.17 -23.15
C SER A 216 16.42 -5.25 -24.40
N GLU A 217 15.78 -5.17 -25.57
CA GLU A 217 16.41 -5.24 -26.88
C GLU A 217 17.25 -3.99 -27.22
N GLU A 218 17.12 -2.88 -26.49
CA GLU A 218 17.80 -1.60 -26.79
C GLU A 218 18.50 -0.98 -25.55
N LEU A 219 19.24 -1.78 -24.76
CA LEU A 219 20.07 -1.19 -23.69
C LEU A 219 21.34 -0.55 -24.29
N ASP A 220 21.30 0.76 -24.48
CA ASP A 220 22.45 1.58 -24.89
C ASP A 220 23.31 2.02 -23.69
N ALA A 221 24.61 2.17 -23.92
CA ALA A 221 25.50 2.83 -22.96
C ALA A 221 25.10 4.31 -22.78
N PRO A 222 25.24 4.88 -21.57
CA PRO A 222 24.80 6.25 -21.29
C PRO A 222 25.60 7.25 -22.13
N ARG A 223 24.88 8.11 -22.86
CA ARG A 223 25.47 9.20 -23.66
C ARG A 223 25.72 10.47 -22.86
N LEU A 224 25.14 10.57 -21.66
CA LEU A 224 25.20 11.72 -20.76
C LEU A 224 25.62 11.24 -19.37
N LEU A 225 26.25 12.15 -18.62
CA LEU A 225 26.54 11.94 -17.20
C LEU A 225 25.36 12.40 -16.37
N TYR A 226 24.93 11.55 -15.44
CA TYR A 226 23.87 11.85 -14.49
C TYR A 226 24.45 12.32 -13.16
N LYS A 227 23.74 13.20 -12.46
CA LYS A 227 24.12 13.62 -11.10
C LYS A 227 23.90 12.45 -10.14
N GLN A 228 24.95 12.04 -9.43
CA GLN A 228 24.93 10.88 -8.55
C GLN A 228 23.79 10.97 -7.52
N ASP A 229 23.66 12.09 -6.82
CA ASP A 229 22.63 12.29 -5.79
C ASP A 229 21.21 12.03 -6.34
N LEU A 230 20.91 12.46 -7.57
CA LEU A 230 19.62 12.25 -8.21
C LEU A 230 19.41 10.79 -8.63
N THR A 231 20.47 10.13 -9.10
CA THR A 231 20.40 8.70 -9.44
C THR A 231 20.19 7.84 -8.20
N GLU A 232 20.79 8.18 -7.07
CA GLU A 232 20.57 7.47 -5.80
C GLU A 232 19.12 7.59 -5.32
N GLN A 233 18.54 8.80 -5.40
CA GLN A 233 17.12 9.02 -5.11
C GLN A 233 16.21 8.21 -6.04
N TYR A 234 16.53 8.18 -7.34
CA TYR A 234 15.80 7.38 -8.32
C TYR A 234 15.88 5.88 -8.01
N HIS A 235 17.07 5.37 -7.70
CA HIS A 235 17.27 3.96 -7.33
C HIS A 235 16.55 3.61 -6.04
N MET A 236 16.55 4.48 -5.03
CA MET A 236 15.79 4.29 -3.79
C MET A 236 14.28 4.20 -4.09
N ALA A 237 13.76 5.11 -4.91
CA ALA A 237 12.35 5.10 -5.30
C ALA A 237 12.00 3.81 -6.03
N VAL A 238 12.75 3.45 -7.09
CA VAL A 238 12.46 2.25 -7.91
C VAL A 238 12.63 0.94 -7.14
N SER A 239 13.59 0.85 -6.22
CA SER A 239 13.84 -0.38 -5.45
C SER A 239 12.88 -0.57 -4.26
N SER A 240 12.19 0.49 -3.82
CA SER A 240 11.26 0.39 -2.71
C SER A 240 9.96 -0.30 -3.10
N GLU A 241 9.44 -1.18 -2.24
CA GLU A 241 8.07 -1.71 -2.33
C GLU A 241 7.03 -0.80 -1.66
N ASP A 242 7.46 0.19 -0.87
CA ASP A 242 6.54 1.10 -0.16
C ASP A 242 6.17 2.30 -1.06
N PRO A 243 4.88 2.49 -1.39
CA PRO A 243 4.42 3.61 -2.23
C PRO A 243 4.77 4.97 -1.64
N PHE A 244 4.85 5.10 -0.31
CA PHE A 244 5.27 6.33 0.35
C PHE A 244 6.71 6.70 -0.06
N VAL A 245 7.63 5.73 0.04
CA VAL A 245 9.04 5.94 -0.30
C VAL A 245 9.22 6.16 -1.80
N GLN A 246 8.46 5.44 -2.64
CA GLN A 246 8.44 5.65 -4.08
C GLN A 246 8.06 7.09 -4.42
N PHE A 247 6.93 7.57 -3.89
CA PHE A 247 6.42 8.90 -4.16
C PHE A 247 7.41 9.98 -3.71
N ILE A 248 7.89 9.89 -2.46
CA ILE A 248 8.81 10.89 -1.89
C ILE A 248 10.15 10.89 -2.63
N GLY A 249 10.68 9.70 -2.98
CA GLY A 249 11.94 9.60 -3.73
C GLY A 249 11.85 10.28 -5.11
N PHE A 250 10.77 10.06 -5.87
CA PHE A 250 10.58 10.76 -7.15
C PHE A 250 10.30 12.26 -6.95
N TYR A 251 9.56 12.64 -5.89
CA TYR A 251 9.29 14.04 -5.57
C TYR A 251 10.57 14.83 -5.29
N HIS A 252 11.50 14.27 -4.53
CA HIS A 252 12.77 14.93 -4.21
C HIS A 252 13.62 15.23 -5.46
N ILE A 253 13.49 14.43 -6.53
CA ILE A 253 14.17 14.71 -7.80
C ILE A 253 13.64 16.00 -8.44
N MET A 254 12.32 16.23 -8.40
CA MET A 254 11.72 17.47 -8.88
C MET A 254 12.12 18.66 -7.99
N GLU A 255 12.04 18.48 -6.67
CA GLU A 255 12.35 19.50 -5.67
C GLU A 255 13.78 20.04 -5.79
N TYR A 256 14.73 19.18 -6.17
CA TYR A 256 16.12 19.59 -6.43
C TYR A 256 16.24 20.74 -7.44
N PHE A 257 15.36 20.81 -8.45
CA PHE A 257 15.42 21.83 -9.49
C PHE A 257 14.66 23.13 -9.16
N TYR A 258 13.93 23.19 -8.03
CA TYR A 258 13.07 24.34 -7.71
C TYR A 258 13.86 25.64 -7.62
N GLU A 259 15.00 25.64 -6.92
CA GLU A 259 15.82 26.84 -6.75
C GLU A 259 16.37 27.35 -8.09
N GLU A 260 16.86 26.44 -8.94
CA GLU A 260 17.40 26.75 -10.26
C GLU A 260 16.32 27.41 -11.14
N ILE A 261 15.13 26.82 -11.19
CA ILE A 261 14.02 27.32 -12.01
C ILE A 261 13.53 28.67 -11.52
N TYR A 262 13.46 28.89 -10.21
CA TYR A 262 13.11 30.21 -9.68
C TYR A 262 14.12 31.27 -10.09
N LYS A 263 15.42 30.97 -10.00
CA LYS A 263 16.48 31.88 -10.42
C LYS A 263 16.36 32.22 -11.90
N GLU A 264 16.14 31.23 -12.75
CA GLU A 264 15.92 31.46 -14.19
C GLU A 264 14.69 32.31 -14.46
N GLY A 265 13.57 32.06 -13.78
CA GLY A 265 12.35 32.86 -13.89
C GLY A 265 12.58 34.33 -13.53
N VAL A 266 13.33 34.59 -12.44
CA VAL A 266 13.72 35.95 -12.05
C VAL A 266 14.60 36.60 -13.13
N VAL A 267 15.58 35.87 -13.66
CA VAL A 267 16.47 36.37 -14.72
C VAL A 267 15.67 36.72 -15.98
N ASN A 268 14.71 35.89 -16.38
CA ASN A 268 13.87 36.14 -17.55
C ASN A 268 12.97 37.36 -17.35
N ASN A 269 12.34 37.51 -16.19
CA ASN A 269 11.55 38.71 -15.87
C ASN A 269 12.40 39.98 -15.90
N VAL A 270 13.63 39.92 -15.39
CA VAL A 270 14.59 41.03 -15.44
C VAL A 270 14.93 41.36 -16.89
N LYS A 271 15.21 40.35 -17.74
CA LYS A 271 15.48 40.55 -19.16
C LYS A 271 14.30 41.22 -19.88
N GLU A 272 13.07 40.78 -19.63
CA GLU A 272 11.87 41.38 -20.24
C GLU A 272 11.74 42.87 -19.88
N ILE A 273 11.94 43.24 -18.61
CA ILE A 273 11.91 44.64 -18.18
C ILE A 273 13.02 45.46 -18.85
N LEU A 274 14.22 44.91 -18.98
CA LEU A 274 15.35 45.61 -19.60
C LEU A 274 15.17 45.81 -21.10
N LEU A 275 14.48 44.88 -21.77
CA LEU A 275 14.20 44.92 -23.21
C LEU A 275 12.99 45.78 -23.57
N ASP A 276 12.17 46.17 -22.59
CA ASP A 276 11.02 47.04 -22.81
C ASP A 276 11.48 48.39 -23.40
N PRO A 277 10.95 48.83 -24.57
CA PRO A 277 11.34 50.10 -25.19
C PRO A 277 11.08 51.32 -24.29
N GLY A 278 10.15 51.18 -23.36
CA GLY A 278 9.82 52.16 -22.35
C GLY A 278 10.68 52.07 -21.10
N PHE A 279 11.72 51.24 -21.02
CA PHE A 279 12.67 51.21 -19.90
C PHE A 279 13.82 52.21 -20.09
N SER A 280 14.24 52.87 -19.01
CA SER A 280 15.40 53.78 -19.07
C SER A 280 16.33 53.58 -17.88
N THR A 281 17.59 53.27 -18.19
CA THR A 281 18.69 53.17 -17.21
C THR A 281 19.02 54.49 -16.52
N LYS A 282 18.52 55.63 -17.04
CA LYS A 282 18.72 56.95 -16.43
C LYS A 282 17.59 57.33 -15.47
N ARG A 283 16.42 56.70 -15.57
CA ARG A 283 15.26 57.03 -14.72
C ARG A 283 15.31 56.20 -13.44
N LYS A 284 15.54 56.87 -12.32
CA LYS A 284 15.55 56.27 -10.97
C LYS A 284 14.31 55.40 -10.69
N LYS A 285 13.13 55.81 -11.17
CA LYS A 285 11.87 55.04 -11.00
C LYS A 285 11.93 53.65 -11.63
N ASP A 286 12.55 53.50 -12.80
CA ASP A 286 12.62 52.21 -13.48
C ASP A 286 13.66 51.29 -12.86
N ILE A 287 14.78 51.86 -12.38
CA ILE A 287 15.76 51.12 -11.58
C ILE A 287 15.12 50.63 -10.28
N MET A 288 14.32 51.48 -9.61
CA MET A 288 13.60 51.08 -8.38
C MET A 288 12.61 49.94 -8.66
N LYS A 289 11.85 49.97 -9.78
CA LYS A 289 10.98 48.85 -10.17
C LYS A 289 11.74 47.53 -10.30
N LEU A 290 12.95 47.55 -10.85
CA LEU A 290 13.80 46.36 -10.98
C LEU A 290 14.24 45.84 -9.60
N VAL A 291 14.70 46.73 -8.74
CA VAL A 291 15.12 46.41 -7.36
C VAL A 291 13.93 45.86 -6.56
N ASP A 292 12.75 46.45 -6.70
CA ASP A 292 11.52 46.00 -6.03
C ASP A 292 11.09 44.61 -6.52
N LEU A 293 11.21 44.32 -7.82
CA LEU A 293 10.93 42.98 -8.36
C LEU A 293 11.89 41.94 -7.78
N ILE A 294 13.20 42.24 -7.76
CA ILE A 294 14.22 41.33 -7.22
C ILE A 294 13.99 41.12 -5.72
N ASN A 295 13.72 42.18 -4.96
CA ASN A 295 13.46 42.07 -3.52
C ASN A 295 12.17 41.31 -3.22
N LYS A 296 11.09 41.56 -3.98
CA LYS A 296 9.82 40.83 -3.86
C LYS A 296 10.01 39.35 -4.19
N LYS A 297 10.71 39.05 -5.28
CA LYS A 297 11.00 37.65 -5.65
C LYS A 297 11.99 36.99 -4.71
N ARG A 298 12.85 37.75 -4.00
CA ARG A 298 13.75 37.22 -2.97
C ARG A 298 13.02 36.88 -1.66
N THR A 299 12.15 37.76 -1.17
CA THR A 299 11.31 37.48 0.00
C THR A 299 10.32 36.36 -0.30
N GLU A 300 9.75 36.36 -1.51
CA GLU A 300 9.00 35.21 -2.03
C GLU A 300 9.92 33.99 -2.12
N SER A 301 11.13 34.01 -2.68
CA SER A 301 11.98 32.80 -2.87
C SER A 301 12.41 32.07 -1.59
N THR A 302 12.37 32.72 -0.42
CA THR A 302 12.61 32.02 0.86
C THR A 302 11.41 31.12 1.23
N VAL A 303 10.25 31.38 0.63
CA VAL A 303 8.96 30.68 0.75
C VAL A 303 8.21 30.81 -0.59
N GLY A 304 8.87 30.50 -1.71
CA GLY A 304 8.17 30.49 -3.00
C GLY A 304 7.10 29.43 -2.81
N SER A 305 5.85 29.67 -3.19
CA SER A 305 4.85 28.63 -2.96
C SER A 305 5.37 27.39 -3.67
N GLU A 306 5.69 26.34 -2.91
CA GLU A 306 6.31 25.12 -3.44
C GLU A 306 5.55 24.60 -4.67
N LEU A 307 4.24 24.83 -4.67
CA LEU A 307 3.33 24.67 -5.78
C LEU A 307 3.71 25.45 -7.07
N GLU A 308 4.07 26.73 -6.98
CA GLU A 308 4.54 27.53 -8.13
C GLU A 308 5.87 26.97 -8.67
N ALA A 309 6.78 26.56 -7.78
CA ALA A 309 8.05 25.94 -8.15
C ALA A 309 7.81 24.67 -8.94
N LEU A 310 6.92 23.82 -8.43
CA LEU A 310 6.52 22.58 -9.05
C LEU A 310 5.87 22.84 -10.42
N GLU A 311 4.94 23.79 -10.51
CA GLU A 311 4.31 24.14 -11.80
C GLU A 311 5.35 24.55 -12.85
N LEU A 312 6.30 25.43 -12.48
CA LEU A 312 7.36 25.87 -13.38
C LEU A 312 8.31 24.72 -13.76
N THR A 313 8.60 23.82 -12.83
CA THR A 313 9.45 22.63 -13.06
C THR A 313 8.83 21.68 -14.05
N LEU A 314 7.55 21.36 -13.85
CA LEU A 314 6.81 20.50 -14.77
C LEU A 314 6.75 21.17 -16.15
N ARG A 315 6.46 22.47 -16.23
CA ARG A 315 6.40 23.21 -17.51
C ARG A 315 7.74 23.24 -18.25
N LYS A 316 8.87 23.29 -17.55
CA LYS A 316 10.21 23.35 -18.16
C LYS A 316 10.66 22.00 -18.72
N TYR A 317 10.43 20.91 -17.98
CA TYR A 317 11.05 19.62 -18.28
C TYR A 317 10.11 18.57 -18.88
N ILE A 318 8.80 18.79 -18.83
CA ILE A 318 7.82 17.78 -19.21
C ILE A 318 7.12 18.12 -20.51
N ASP A 319 7.06 17.11 -21.37
CA ASP A 319 6.20 17.05 -22.55
C ASP A 319 4.98 16.16 -22.23
N ILE A 320 3.79 16.75 -22.30
CA ILE A 320 2.53 16.08 -21.93
C ILE A 320 2.24 14.90 -22.86
N GLU A 321 2.56 15.02 -24.15
CA GLU A 321 2.26 13.96 -25.13
C GLU A 321 3.06 12.69 -24.80
N LYS A 322 4.33 12.85 -24.42
CA LYS A 322 5.19 11.75 -23.95
C LYS A 322 4.73 11.14 -22.63
N ILE A 323 4.17 11.94 -21.72
CA ILE A 323 3.57 11.39 -20.49
C ILE A 323 2.38 10.50 -20.83
N ILE A 324 1.49 10.96 -21.71
CA ILE A 324 0.30 10.21 -22.12
C ILE A 324 0.72 8.86 -22.73
N GLU A 325 1.70 8.85 -23.62
CA GLU A 325 2.26 7.63 -24.22
C GLU A 325 2.76 6.65 -23.14
N LYS A 326 3.61 7.13 -22.22
CA LYS A 326 4.16 6.30 -21.14
C LYS A 326 3.10 5.78 -20.17
N LEU A 327 2.09 6.58 -19.86
CA LEU A 327 1.01 6.16 -18.97
C LEU A 327 0.17 5.05 -19.60
N ASN A 328 -0.13 5.15 -20.90
CA ASN A 328 -0.84 4.11 -21.63
C ASN A 328 -0.05 2.79 -21.73
N GLU A 329 1.29 2.85 -21.79
CA GLU A 329 2.13 1.64 -21.73
C GLU A 329 2.04 0.91 -20.38
N ILE A 330 1.71 1.61 -19.29
CA ILE A 330 1.63 1.05 -17.93
C ILE A 330 0.25 0.45 -17.68
N ASP A 331 -0.81 1.22 -17.90
CA ASP A 331 -2.19 0.87 -17.58
C ASP A 331 -3.15 1.68 -18.47
N GLU A 332 -3.90 1.00 -19.34
CA GLU A 332 -4.79 1.61 -20.33
C GLU A 332 -5.88 2.49 -19.69
N ASP A 333 -6.29 2.16 -18.46
CA ASP A 333 -7.37 2.86 -17.74
C ASP A 333 -6.87 4.04 -16.89
N ILE A 334 -5.54 4.26 -16.79
CA ILE A 334 -4.98 5.23 -15.82
C ILE A 334 -5.30 6.68 -16.18
N ILE A 335 -5.41 6.98 -17.46
CA ILE A 335 -5.74 8.33 -17.94
C ILE A 335 -7.19 8.67 -17.58
N GLU A 336 -8.12 7.74 -17.82
CA GLU A 336 -9.53 7.90 -17.46
C GLU A 336 -9.69 7.98 -15.93
N TYR A 337 -8.86 7.23 -15.19
CA TYR A 337 -8.79 7.36 -13.74
C TYR A 337 -8.42 8.77 -13.30
N TYR A 338 -7.35 9.37 -13.82
CA TYR A 338 -6.93 10.73 -13.45
C TYR A 338 -7.97 11.79 -13.81
N LYS A 339 -8.69 11.61 -14.91
CA LYS A 339 -9.73 12.53 -15.36
C LYS A 339 -10.95 12.55 -14.43
N ASN A 340 -11.37 11.39 -13.93
CA ASN A 340 -12.61 11.26 -13.18
C ASN A 340 -12.42 11.25 -11.65
N ASN A 341 -11.22 10.95 -11.17
CA ASN A 341 -10.98 10.70 -9.74
C ASN A 341 -10.06 11.75 -9.13
N LYS A 342 -10.51 12.29 -7.99
CA LYS A 342 -9.62 12.96 -7.04
C LYS A 342 -8.84 11.93 -6.22
N VAL A 343 -7.73 12.36 -5.63
CA VAL A 343 -6.99 11.50 -4.69
C VAL A 343 -7.72 11.49 -3.33
N ASN A 344 -8.27 10.34 -2.94
CA ASN A 344 -9.19 10.21 -1.81
C ASN A 344 -8.67 10.79 -0.48
N PHE A 345 -7.38 10.62 -0.18
CA PHE A 345 -6.81 11.03 1.11
C PHE A 345 -6.17 12.42 1.11
N SER A 346 -6.04 13.07 -0.06
CA SER A 346 -5.39 14.39 -0.19
C SER A 346 -6.27 15.44 -0.86
N ASN A 347 -7.43 15.05 -1.39
CA ASN A 347 -8.25 15.87 -2.29
C ASN A 347 -7.44 16.43 -3.47
N GLY A 348 -6.44 15.67 -3.94
CA GLY A 348 -5.69 15.97 -5.16
C GLY A 348 -6.65 16.09 -6.35
N ASP A 349 -6.44 17.12 -7.18
CA ASP A 349 -7.40 17.47 -8.23
C ASP A 349 -7.46 16.41 -9.32
N ALA A 350 -8.64 16.23 -9.91
CA ALA A 350 -8.79 15.44 -11.13
C ALA A 350 -8.20 16.23 -12.33
N ILE A 351 -7.55 15.51 -13.24
CA ILE A 351 -6.77 16.09 -14.34
C ILE A 351 -7.18 15.43 -15.65
N ASP A 352 -7.68 16.25 -16.57
CA ASP A 352 -7.84 15.84 -17.96
C ASP A 352 -6.55 16.13 -18.72
N LEU A 353 -5.72 15.09 -18.90
CA LEU A 353 -4.44 15.19 -19.60
C LEU A 353 -4.59 15.49 -21.11
N ILE A 354 -5.78 15.23 -21.68
CA ILE A 354 -6.03 15.36 -23.12
C ILE A 354 -6.72 16.69 -23.43
N GLY A 355 -7.75 17.05 -22.64
CA GLY A 355 -8.65 18.16 -22.94
C GLY A 355 -8.18 19.54 -22.45
N ASP A 356 -7.45 19.64 -21.34
CA ASP A 356 -7.18 20.93 -20.67
C ASP A 356 -5.77 21.49 -20.90
N LYS A 357 -5.41 21.74 -22.15
CA LYS A 357 -4.05 22.20 -22.52
C LYS A 357 -3.62 23.52 -21.84
N LYS A 358 -4.56 24.39 -21.46
CA LYS A 358 -4.26 25.71 -20.89
C LYS A 358 -3.85 25.64 -19.42
N HIS A 359 -4.46 24.73 -18.65
CA HIS A 359 -4.27 24.66 -17.20
C HIS A 359 -3.69 23.33 -16.72
N ILE A 360 -3.26 22.45 -17.63
CA ILE A 360 -2.71 21.13 -17.32
C ILE A 360 -1.60 21.15 -16.28
N PHE A 361 -0.55 21.96 -16.46
CA PHE A 361 0.57 22.03 -15.51
C PHE A 361 0.16 22.52 -14.13
N LYS A 362 -0.78 23.47 -14.06
CA LYS A 362 -1.32 23.97 -12.79
C LYS A 362 -2.12 22.89 -12.07
N LYS A 363 -2.96 22.14 -12.79
CA LYS A 363 -3.72 21.02 -12.20
C LYS A 363 -2.81 19.87 -11.78
N LEU A 364 -1.79 19.56 -12.59
CA LEU A 364 -0.77 18.56 -12.31
C LEU A 364 0.02 18.90 -11.04
N ALA A 365 0.54 20.13 -10.96
CA ALA A 365 1.23 20.63 -9.78
C ALA A 365 0.34 20.57 -8.53
N ASN A 366 -0.93 20.99 -8.63
CA ASN A 366 -1.88 20.93 -7.51
C ASN A 366 -2.12 19.50 -7.02
N ARG A 367 -2.31 18.53 -7.92
CA ARG A 367 -2.52 17.13 -7.54
C ARG A 367 -1.29 16.58 -6.82
N VAL A 368 -0.10 16.75 -7.38
CA VAL A 368 1.16 16.27 -6.79
C VAL A 368 1.44 16.97 -5.45
N TYR A 369 1.30 18.29 -5.38
CA TYR A 369 1.54 19.07 -4.15
C TYR A 369 0.57 18.72 -3.02
N LYS A 370 -0.74 18.58 -3.31
CA LYS A 370 -1.73 18.17 -2.30
C LYS A 370 -1.41 16.77 -1.77
N THR A 371 -1.09 15.83 -2.65
CA THR A 371 -0.68 14.47 -2.26
C THR A 371 0.60 14.47 -1.44
N ARG A 372 1.64 15.21 -1.84
CA ARG A 372 2.86 15.37 -1.04
C ARG A 372 2.58 15.94 0.35
N ASN A 373 1.73 16.96 0.44
CA ASN A 373 1.40 17.58 1.72
C ASN A 373 0.67 16.63 2.68
N SER A 374 -0.24 15.79 2.19
CA SER A 374 -0.93 14.82 3.05
C SER A 374 -0.02 13.67 3.49
N LEU A 375 1.06 13.40 2.74
CA LEU A 375 2.10 12.43 3.10
C LEU A 375 3.04 12.96 4.20
N VAL A 376 3.43 14.24 4.12
CA VAL A 376 4.45 14.83 5.00
C VAL A 376 3.85 15.49 6.25
N HIS A 377 2.61 15.96 6.20
CA HIS A 377 2.01 16.73 7.29
C HIS A 377 0.86 16.01 7.98
N SER A 378 1.09 15.56 9.21
CA SER A 378 0.08 14.97 10.09
C SER A 378 -0.25 15.93 11.23
N LYS A 379 -1.14 16.91 10.99
CA LYS A 379 -1.60 17.84 12.04
C LYS A 379 -2.99 17.43 12.53
N SER A 380 -3.19 17.41 13.85
CA SER A 380 -4.46 17.03 14.51
C SER A 380 -5.57 18.08 14.43
N ASN A 381 -5.31 19.24 13.82
CA ASN A 381 -6.31 20.30 13.69
C ASN A 381 -7.36 19.90 12.63
N GLU A 382 -8.61 19.70 13.07
CA GLU A 382 -9.75 19.28 12.25
C GLU A 382 -9.97 20.15 11.00
N VAL A 383 -9.76 21.47 11.11
CA VAL A 383 -9.88 22.39 9.97
C VAL A 383 -8.85 22.05 8.89
N ARG A 384 -7.60 21.78 9.30
CA ARG A 384 -6.51 21.45 8.37
C ARG A 384 -6.59 20.01 7.87
N LEU A 385 -7.16 19.11 8.66
CA LEU A 385 -7.50 17.74 8.28
C LEU A 385 -8.48 17.73 7.10
N ASN A 386 -9.54 18.55 7.15
CA ASN A 386 -10.53 18.65 6.09
C ASN A 386 -9.97 19.31 4.81
N GLU A 387 -9.01 20.23 4.95
CA GLU A 387 -8.40 20.93 3.81
C GLU A 387 -7.32 20.11 3.09
N ARG A 388 -6.42 19.43 3.82
CA ARG A 388 -5.21 18.80 3.27
C ARG A 388 -5.28 17.28 3.25
N GLY A 389 -6.15 16.68 4.06
CA GLY A 389 -6.18 15.25 4.30
C GLY A 389 -4.91 14.73 4.99
N ILE A 390 -4.96 13.49 5.46
CA ILE A 390 -3.82 12.81 6.10
C ILE A 390 -3.69 11.43 5.47
N TYR A 391 -2.52 11.14 4.93
CA TYR A 391 -2.19 9.82 4.44
C TYR A 391 -2.13 8.81 5.61
N LYS A 392 -2.90 7.74 5.49
CA LYS A 392 -2.84 6.59 6.40
C LYS A 392 -2.16 5.43 5.67
N PRO A 393 -0.91 5.07 6.01
CA PRO A 393 -0.09 4.14 5.25
C PRO A 393 -0.76 2.82 4.87
N PHE A 394 -1.59 2.27 5.74
CA PHE A 394 -2.23 0.99 5.49
C PHE A 394 -3.57 1.12 4.74
N LYS A 395 -4.30 2.23 4.92
CA LYS A 395 -5.61 2.44 4.29
C LYS A 395 -5.48 3.01 2.87
N ASP A 396 -4.53 3.93 2.68
CA ASP A 396 -4.46 4.78 1.50
C ASP A 396 -3.36 4.35 0.51
N SER A 397 -2.58 3.32 0.83
CA SER A 397 -1.48 2.82 -0.02
C SER A 397 -1.91 2.50 -1.45
N LYS A 398 -3.08 1.87 -1.63
CA LYS A 398 -3.63 1.55 -2.95
C LYS A 398 -3.94 2.80 -3.78
N ALA A 399 -4.45 3.85 -3.14
CA ALA A 399 -4.68 5.13 -3.80
C ALA A 399 -3.35 5.80 -4.16
N LEU A 400 -2.37 5.77 -3.26
CA LEU A 400 -1.04 6.33 -3.51
C LEU A 400 -0.29 5.59 -4.63
N LEU A 401 -0.44 4.26 -4.74
CA LEU A 401 0.12 3.45 -5.84
C LEU A 401 -0.32 3.96 -7.22
N LYS A 402 -1.57 4.42 -7.35
CA LYS A 402 -2.08 4.99 -8.61
C LYS A 402 -1.46 6.35 -8.95
N GLU A 403 -0.83 7.03 -8.00
CA GLU A 403 -0.13 8.30 -8.23
C GLU A 403 1.33 8.10 -8.65
N ILE A 404 1.96 6.97 -8.33
CA ILE A 404 3.39 6.73 -8.63
C ILE A 404 3.72 6.84 -10.13
N PRO A 405 2.93 6.31 -11.07
CA PRO A 405 3.22 6.43 -12.50
C PRO A 405 3.29 7.88 -13.00
N LEU A 406 2.62 8.81 -12.32
CA LEU A 406 2.64 10.23 -12.69
C LEU A 406 3.96 10.92 -12.32
N LEU A 407 4.68 10.39 -11.32
CA LEU A 407 5.96 10.95 -10.84
C LEU A 407 7.18 10.26 -11.45
N LYS A 408 7.06 8.99 -11.85
CA LYS A 408 8.14 8.18 -12.41
C LYS A 408 8.43 8.55 -13.86
#